data_AF-A0A7V5J2N3-F1
#
_entry.id   AF-A0A7V5J2N3-F1
#
_cell.length_a   1.000
_cell.length_b   1.000
_cell.length_c   1.000
_cell.angle_alpha   90.00
_cell.angle_beta   90.00
_cell.angle_gamma   90.00
#
_symmetry.space_group_name_H-M   'P 1'
#
loop_
_entity.id
_entity.type
_entity.pdbx_description
1 polymer ?
#
loop_
_entity_poly.entity_id
_entity_poly.type
_entity_poly.pdbx_seq_one_letter_code
_entity_poly.pdbx_strand_id
1 'polypeptide(L)'
;GELWSQIVADVTGCRVKIPKVTEATALGAAMAAGVGAGIYESIAKASKQLVVWEKEHQPNLLNTNVYNSIQEKWEEVYASQLALVDNGLTTSMWKAPGL
;
A
#
# COMPACT_ATOMS: atom_id res chain seq x y z
N GLY A 1 5.45 0.16 -12.46
CA GLY A 1 5.20 1.14 -13.53
C GLY A 1 4.89 2.49 -12.90
N GLU A 2 5.26 3.59 -13.55
CA GLU A 2 5.25 4.94 -12.96
C GLU A 2 3.84 5.51 -12.72
N LEU A 3 2.90 5.25 -13.64
CA LEU A 3 1.55 5.80 -13.57
C LEU A 3 0.78 5.29 -12.33
N TRP A 4 0.89 4.01 -12.00
CA TRP A 4 0.15 3.43 -10.89
C TRP A 4 0.56 4.03 -9.54
N SER A 5 1.86 4.18 -9.29
CA SER A 5 2.37 4.78 -8.05
C SER A 5 1.99 6.26 -7.93
N GLN A 6 1.90 6.98 -9.05
CA GLN A 6 1.39 8.34 -9.07
C GLN A 6 -0.11 8.38 -8.75
N ILE A 7 -0.92 7.49 -9.33
CA ILE A 7 -2.35 7.38 -9.01
C ILE A 7 -2.54 7.12 -7.50
N VAL A 8 -1.76 6.20 -6.91
CA VAL A 8 -1.84 5.94 -5.47
C VAL A 8 -1.50 7.19 -4.65
N ALA A 9 -0.47 7.95 -5.04
CA ALA A 9 -0.13 9.21 -4.38
C ALA A 9 -1.29 10.22 -4.47
N ASP A 10 -1.85 10.41 -5.67
CA ASP A 10 -2.94 11.34 -5.93
C ASP A 10 -4.21 10.97 -5.17
N VAL A 11 -4.62 9.70 -5.19
CA VAL A 11 -5.80 9.18 -4.47
C VAL A 11 -5.66 9.35 -2.96
N THR A 12 -4.49 9.03 -2.41
CA THR A 12 -4.28 9.06 -0.95
C THR A 12 -3.91 10.44 -0.40
N GLY A 13 -3.58 11.39 -1.27
CA GLY A 13 -2.98 12.68 -0.89
C GLY A 13 -1.63 12.51 -0.17
N CYS A 14 -1.03 11.33 -0.23
CA CYS A 14 0.19 10.99 0.47
C CYS A 14 1.37 10.92 -0.50
N ARG A 15 2.54 11.28 0.00
CA ARG A 15 3.80 11.08 -0.68
C ARG A 15 4.15 9.60 -0.73
N VAL A 16 4.31 9.05 -1.92
CA VAL A 16 4.63 7.63 -2.14
C VAL A 16 6.11 7.49 -2.47
N LYS A 17 6.82 6.66 -1.69
CA LYS A 17 8.24 6.34 -1.94
C LYS A 17 8.38 4.93 -2.50
N ILE A 18 9.17 4.80 -3.56
CA ILE A 18 9.43 3.53 -4.24
C ILE A 18 10.82 3.06 -3.85
N PRO A 19 10.95 1.88 -3.21
CA PRO A 19 12.25 1.33 -2.85
C PRO A 19 12.97 0.80 -4.09
N LYS A 20 14.30 0.92 -4.10
CA LYS A 20 15.17 0.33 -5.13
C LYS A 20 15.13 -1.20 -5.11
N VAL A 21 14.95 -1.78 -3.92
CA VAL A 21 14.76 -3.23 -3.76
C VAL A 21 13.26 -3.50 -3.66
N THR A 22 12.70 -4.13 -4.69
CA THR A 22 11.26 -4.42 -4.79
C THR A 22 10.85 -5.66 -4.00
N GLU A 23 11.79 -6.58 -3.75
CA GLU A 23 11.59 -7.79 -2.95
C GLU A 23 11.59 -7.47 -1.44
N ALA A 24 10.60 -6.67 -1.00
CA ALA A 24 10.52 -6.16 0.37
C ALA A 24 10.45 -7.27 1.44
N THR A 25 9.77 -8.38 1.14
CA THR A 25 9.65 -9.52 2.05
C THR A 25 11.01 -10.20 2.29
N ALA A 26 11.76 -10.46 1.21
CA ALA A 26 13.08 -11.07 1.31
C ALA A 26 14.08 -10.15 2.01
N LEU A 27 14.02 -8.85 1.71
CA LEU A 27 14.83 -7.83 2.38
C LEU A 27 14.52 -7.76 3.89
N GLY A 28 13.24 -7.84 4.27
CA GLY A 28 12.82 -7.90 5.67
C GLY A 28 13.35 -9.15 6.39
N ALA A 29 13.32 -10.32 5.73
CA ALA A 29 13.90 -11.54 6.27
C ALA A 29 15.42 -11.42 6.47
N ALA A 30 16.13 -10.81 5.52
CA ALA A 30 17.56 -10.55 5.63
C ALA A 30 17.89 -9.59 6.79
N MET A 31 17.08 -8.53 6.99
CA MET A 31 17.21 -7.63 8.14
C MET A 31 17.03 -8.39 9.46
N ALA A 32 16.00 -9.22 9.57
CA ALA A 32 15.72 -10.00 10.78
C ALA A 32 16.86 -10.99 11.07
N ALA A 33 17.34 -11.71 10.06
CA ALA A 33 18.48 -12.63 10.19
C ALA A 33 19.76 -11.89 10.60
N GLY A 34 20.03 -10.72 10.01
CA GLY A 34 21.18 -9.89 10.36
C GLY A 34 21.14 -9.40 11.82
N VAL A 35 19.95 -9.07 12.34
CA VAL A 35 19.78 -8.74 13.77
C VAL A 35 20.01 -9.98 14.63
N GLY A 36 19.42 -11.12 14.28
CA GLY A 36 19.62 -12.38 15.01
C GLY A 36 21.07 -12.87 15.03
N ALA A 37 21.84 -12.54 13.98
CA ALA A 37 23.27 -12.83 13.88
C ALA A 37 24.17 -11.77 14.56
N GLY A 38 23.60 -10.72 15.17
CA GLY A 38 24.35 -9.64 15.81
C GLY A 38 25.05 -8.67 14.84
N ILE A 39 24.76 -8.74 13.54
CA ILE A 39 25.31 -7.83 12.51
C ILE A 39 24.70 -6.43 12.64
N TYR A 40 23.41 -6.37 12.96
CA TYR A 40 22.70 -5.11 13.22
C TYR A 40 22.13 -5.11 14.63
N GLU A 41 22.21 -3.97 15.31
CA GLU A 41 21.73 -3.80 16.70
C GLU A 41 20.20 -3.91 16.82
N SER A 42 19.46 -3.51 15.77
CA SER A 42 18.00 -3.64 15.73
C SER A 42 17.48 -3.59 14.30
N ILE A 43 16.25 -4.06 14.10
CA ILE A 43 15.56 -4.00 12.79
C ILE A 43 15.46 -2.55 12.30
N ALA A 44 15.24 -1.59 13.21
CA ALA A 44 15.15 -0.18 12.87
C ALA A 44 16.51 0.40 12.40
N LYS A 45 17.64 -0.06 12.94
CA LYS A 45 18.96 0.34 12.42
C LYS A 45 19.27 -0.35 11.09
N ALA A 46 18.92 -1.63 10.96
CA ALA A 46 19.06 -2.37 9.70
C ALA A 46 18.24 -1.72 8.57
N SER A 47 17.00 -1.31 8.83
CA SER A 47 16.13 -0.68 7.83
C SER A 47 16.68 0.66 7.34
N LYS A 48 17.21 1.50 8.24
CA LYS A 48 17.84 2.77 7.87
C LYS A 48 19.08 2.60 6.98
N GLN A 49 19.80 1.50 7.13
CA GLN A 49 21.01 1.23 6.34
C GLN A 49 20.69 0.53 5.01
N LEU A 50 19.72 -0.38 5.01
CA LEU A 50 19.46 -1.28 3.88
C LEU A 50 18.33 -0.82 2.96
N VAL A 51 17.39 0.00 3.43
CA VAL A 51 16.33 0.54 2.58
C VAL A 51 16.86 1.74 1.80
N VAL A 52 16.94 1.58 0.48
CA VAL A 52 17.34 2.63 -0.46
C VAL A 52 16.13 3.00 -1.32
N TRP A 53 15.87 4.30 -1.45
CA TRP A 53 14.78 4.82 -2.26
C TRP A 53 15.26 5.04 -3.70
N GLU A 54 14.47 4.62 -4.68
CA GLU A 54 14.73 4.85 -6.09
C GLU A 54 14.01 6.11 -6.59
N LYS A 55 12.73 6.25 -6.22
CA LYS A 55 11.83 7.30 -6.71
C LYS A 55 10.85 7.73 -5.64
N GLU A 56 10.28 8.92 -5.82
CA GLU A 56 9.26 9.48 -4.96
C GLU A 56 8.22 10.21 -5.81
N HIS A 57 6.94 10.00 -5.50
CA HIS A 57 5.82 10.71 -6.10
C HIS A 57 5.19 11.63 -5.07
N GLN A 58 5.05 12.89 -5.44
CA GLN A 58 4.24 13.86 -4.71
C GLN A 58 2.82 13.83 -5.24
N PRO A 59 1.79 13.95 -4.38
CA PRO A 59 0.42 14.00 -4.83
C PRO A 59 0.16 15.25 -5.67
N ASN A 60 -0.54 15.10 -6.79
CA ASN A 60 -1.12 16.21 -7.50
C ASN A 60 -2.48 16.57 -6.88
N LEU A 61 -2.53 17.69 -6.17
CA LEU A 61 -3.73 18.12 -5.44
C LEU A 61 -4.96 18.34 -6.34
N LEU A 62 -4.77 18.67 -7.63
CA LEU A 62 -5.89 18.75 -8.58
C LEU A 62 -6.52 17.38 -8.79
N ASN A 63 -5.69 16.34 -8.95
CA ASN A 63 -6.17 14.97 -9.07
C ASN A 63 -6.73 14.45 -7.75
N THR A 64 -6.11 14.77 -6.61
CA THR A 64 -6.64 14.43 -5.28
C THR A 64 -8.06 14.94 -5.10
N ASN A 65 -8.34 16.19 -5.48
CA ASN A 65 -9.70 16.73 -5.41
C ASN A 65 -10.69 15.98 -6.30
N VAL A 66 -10.27 15.60 -7.52
CA VAL A 66 -11.10 14.77 -8.42
C VAL A 66 -11.38 13.40 -7.78
N TYR A 67 -10.36 12.75 -7.20
CA TYR A 67 -10.51 11.47 -6.53
C TYR A 67 -11.39 11.55 -5.28
N ASN A 68 -11.33 12.64 -4.51
CA ASN A 68 -12.21 12.86 -3.36
C ASN A 68 -13.69 12.87 -3.78
N SER A 69 -14.03 13.58 -4.86
CA SER A 69 -15.41 13.57 -5.38
C SER A 69 -15.84 12.21 -5.94
N ILE A 70 -14.90 11.40 -6.43
CA ILE A 70 -15.18 10.02 -6.85
C ILE A 70 -15.40 9.12 -5.62
N GLN A 71 -14.60 9.31 -4.56
CA GLN A 71 -14.70 8.55 -3.32
C GLN A 71 -16.09 8.69 -2.70
N GLU A 72 -16.66 9.90 -2.63
CA GLU A 72 -18.02 10.11 -2.11
C GLU A 72 -19.06 9.22 -2.80
N LYS A 73 -19.01 9.16 -4.14
CA LYS A 73 -19.90 8.30 -4.92
C LYS A 73 -19.59 6.81 -4.73
N TRP A 74 -18.31 6.48 -4.61
CA TRP A 74 -17.87 5.11 -4.39
C TRP A 74 -18.35 4.57 -3.04
N GLU A 75 -18.34 5.38 -1.98
CA GLU A 75 -18.81 4.98 -0.65
C GLU A 75 -20.30 4.62 -0.65
N GLU A 76 -21.13 5.40 -1.36
CA GLU A 76 -22.56 5.11 -1.51
C GLU A 76 -22.79 3.78 -2.26
N VAL A 77 -22.07 3.58 -3.38
CA VAL A 77 -22.16 2.35 -4.17
C VAL A 77 -21.66 1.15 -3.37
N TYR A 78 -20.54 1.31 -2.65
CA TYR A 78 -19.94 0.26 -1.84
C TYR A 78 -20.87 -0.17 -0.71
N ALA A 79 -21.52 0.77 -0.01
CA ALA A 79 -22.49 0.45 1.04
C ALA A 79 -23.64 -0.42 0.50
N SER A 80 -24.15 -0.10 -0.70
CA SER A 80 -25.19 -0.89 -1.37
C SER A 80 -24.70 -2.29 -1.73
N GLN A 81 -23.48 -2.41 -2.27
CA GLN A 81 -22.87 -3.71 -2.60
C GLN A 81 -22.62 -4.55 -1.34
N LEU A 82 -22.14 -3.93 -0.26
CA LEU A 82 -21.91 -4.60 1.01
C LEU A 82 -23.21 -5.20 1.56
N ALA A 83 -24.31 -4.45 1.52
CA ALA A 83 -25.62 -4.97 1.94
C ALA A 83 -26.08 -6.18 1.11
N LEU A 84 -25.77 -6.23 -0.19
CA LEU A 84 -26.08 -7.40 -1.02
C LEU A 84 -25.25 -8.63 -0.61
N VAL A 85 -24.00 -8.43 -0.19
CA VAL A 85 -23.15 -9.50 0.31
C VAL A 85 -23.64 -9.99 1.68
N ASP A 86 -23.94 -9.06 2.60
CA ASP A 86 -24.41 -9.39 3.95
C ASP A 86 -25.73 -10.16 3.95
N ASN A 87 -26.61 -9.85 2.99
CA ASN A 87 -27.87 -10.57 2.78
C ASN A 87 -27.70 -11.92 2.05
N GLY A 88 -26.48 -12.31 1.69
CA GLY A 88 -26.19 -13.56 0.99
C GLY A 88 -26.65 -13.61 -0.46
N LEU A 89 -26.98 -12.45 -1.06
CA LEU A 89 -27.47 -12.36 -2.44
C LEU A 89 -26.33 -12.31 -3.46
N THR A 90 -25.16 -11.82 -3.05
CA THR A 90 -23.94 -11.78 -3.86
C THR A 90 -22.75 -12.29 -3.04
N THR A 91 -21.67 -12.69 -3.72
CA THR A 91 -20.44 -13.17 -3.07
C THR A 91 -19.41 -12.04 -3.02
N SER A 92 -18.66 -11.94 -1.92
CA SER A 92 -17.56 -10.99 -1.82
C SER A 92 -16.50 -11.27 -2.89
N MET A 93 -16.05 -10.21 -3.56
CA MET A 93 -15.03 -10.31 -4.62
C MET A 93 -13.68 -10.79 -4.08
N TRP A 94 -13.38 -10.46 -2.82
CA TRP A 94 -12.25 -10.99 -2.08
C TRP A 94 -12.75 -11.85 -0.93
N LYS A 95 -12.15 -13.03 -0.77
CA LYS A 95 -12.31 -13.92 0.38
C LYS A 95 -10.92 -14.33 0.82
N ALA A 96 -10.65 -14.29 2.12
CA ALA A 96 -9.37 -14.73 2.64
C ALA A 96 -9.13 -16.20 2.24
N PRO A 97 -7.94 -16.56 1.73
CA PRO A 97 -7.63 -17.96 1.45
C PRO A 97 -7.77 -18.81 2.72
N GLY A 98 -8.57 -19.88 2.66
CA GLY A 98 -8.76 -20.81 3.78
C GLY A 98 -10.08 -20.69 4.54
N LEU A 99 -11.02 -19.86 4.07
CA LEU A 99 -12.42 -19.81 4.54
C LEU A 99 -13.40 -20.16 3.43
#